data_AF-A0A383WH11-F1
#
_entry.id   AF-A0A383WH11-F1
#
_cell.length_a   1.000
_cell.length_b   1.000
_cell.length_c   1.000
_cell.angle_alpha   90.00
_cell.angle_beta   90.00
_cell.angle_gamma   90.00
#
_symmetry.space_group_name_H-M   'P 1'
#
loop_
_entity.id
_entity.type
_entity.pdbx_description
1 polymer ?
#
loop_
_entity_poly.entity_id
_entity_poly.type
_entity_poly.pdbx_seq_one_letter_code
_entity_poly.pdbx_strand_id
1 'polypeptide(L)'
;FFSVLFLRAAKLHAAFGGGSMTLLPLVPGRPASGTKAALDMSKYTTLSEEQKEKMRQVLEKKRAAEAALMALSVGPGELKTETVEEFISISDGQIVLEPPMRLANPSSSSSSSSSSSSREAGPVAFSINPKLSITRIGSRAYSKALEQLAPQIRLDLAQAEDARKFAANQDDPVLRRYEVRSQRITAALQQQPGHPVPLQDLVVTLFAIQEGLADSVPAKDVPAFLEEGLKVLRNEQPELLADIARSKQLTAKSERGIVAVFSALLKQRESASDVSA
;
A
#
# COMPACT_ATOMS: atom_id res chain seq x y z
N PHE A 1 6.62 -4.08 -6.14
CA PHE A 1 6.27 -2.78 -6.75
C PHE A 1 7.23 -1.68 -6.32
N PHE A 2 7.32 -1.39 -5.03
CA PHE A 2 8.14 -0.29 -4.53
C PHE A 2 9.65 -0.49 -4.70
N SER A 3 10.18 -1.71 -4.58
CA SER A 3 11.61 -1.97 -4.85
C SER A 3 12.06 -1.62 -6.27
N VAL A 4 11.25 -1.93 -7.28
CA VAL A 4 11.50 -1.60 -8.69
C VAL A 4 11.31 -0.10 -8.95
N LEU A 5 10.33 0.52 -8.28
CA LEU A 5 10.15 1.97 -8.27
C LEU A 5 11.40 2.66 -7.68
N PHE A 6 11.90 2.19 -6.53
CA PHE A 6 13.11 2.70 -5.88
C PHE A 6 14.35 2.49 -6.74
N LEU A 7 14.52 1.34 -7.39
CA LEU A 7 15.65 1.09 -8.30
C LEU A 7 15.61 1.92 -9.59
N ARG A 8 14.41 2.25 -10.10
CA ARG A 8 14.26 3.19 -11.23
C ARG A 8 14.48 4.63 -10.80
N ALA A 9 13.94 5.03 -9.66
CA ALA A 9 14.15 6.32 -9.03
C ALA A 9 15.63 6.55 -8.67
N ALA A 10 16.37 5.50 -8.33
CA ALA A 10 17.80 5.55 -8.00
C ALA A 10 18.75 5.44 -9.22
N LYS A 11 18.27 5.09 -10.42
CA LYS A 11 19.12 4.96 -11.62
C LYS A 11 19.39 6.32 -12.28
N LEU A 12 20.30 7.08 -11.66
CA LEU A 12 20.93 8.31 -12.15
C LEU A 12 21.96 8.03 -13.25
N HIS A 13 21.56 7.50 -14.41
CA HIS A 13 22.48 7.36 -15.55
C HIS A 13 21.82 7.70 -16.88
N ALA A 14 22.31 8.77 -17.53
CA ALA A 14 21.74 9.33 -18.75
C ALA A 14 21.69 8.31 -19.92
N ALA A 15 22.64 7.37 -19.99
CA ALA A 15 22.65 6.35 -21.04
C ALA A 15 21.57 5.24 -20.88
N PHE A 16 20.91 5.14 -19.71
CA PHE A 16 19.89 4.11 -19.43
C PHE A 16 18.49 4.72 -19.15
N GLY A 17 18.27 5.98 -19.53
CA GLY A 17 16.97 6.66 -19.40
C GLY A 17 16.67 7.24 -18.02
N GLY A 18 17.70 7.63 -17.25
CA GLY A 18 17.53 8.27 -15.94
C GLY A 18 17.01 9.70 -16.05
N GLY A 19 15.77 9.93 -15.58
CA GLY A 19 15.17 11.26 -15.38
C GLY A 19 14.64 11.42 -13.96
N SER A 20 14.80 12.64 -13.44
CA SER A 20 14.39 13.19 -12.12
C SER A 20 15.00 12.55 -10.86
N MET A 21 15.67 13.41 -10.07
CA MET A 21 16.21 13.08 -8.76
C MET A 21 15.03 12.89 -7.78
N THR A 22 14.65 11.64 -7.50
CA THR A 22 13.57 11.36 -6.55
C THR A 22 14.12 11.45 -5.14
N LEU A 23 13.86 12.57 -4.45
CA LEU A 23 14.13 12.71 -3.01
C LEU A 23 13.13 11.86 -2.23
N LEU A 24 13.63 10.94 -1.41
CA LEU A 24 12.82 10.11 -0.54
C LEU A 24 13.11 10.45 0.93
N PRO A 25 12.45 11.47 1.51
CA PRO A 25 12.67 11.79 2.90
C PRO A 25 12.06 10.70 3.78
N LEU A 26 12.91 9.86 4.37
CA LEU A 26 12.52 8.96 5.45
C LEU A 26 12.50 9.76 6.75
N VAL A 27 11.35 10.31 7.07
CA VAL A 27 11.16 11.07 8.31
C VAL A 27 10.69 10.10 9.40
N PRO A 28 11.45 9.94 10.51
CA PRO A 28 10.94 9.22 11.67
C PRO A 28 9.85 10.04 12.34
N GLY A 29 8.58 9.72 12.08
CA GLY A 29 7.46 10.45 12.68
C GLY A 29 6.13 10.23 11.97
N ARG A 30 5.06 10.74 12.59
CA ARG A 30 3.74 10.86 11.94
C ARG A 30 3.74 12.12 11.04
N PRO A 31 3.04 12.11 9.89
CA PRO A 31 2.86 13.33 9.11
C PRO A 31 2.12 14.38 9.92
N ALA A 32 2.48 15.66 9.71
CA ALA A 32 2.00 16.79 10.47
C ALA A 32 0.47 16.78 10.66
N SER A 33 0.01 16.76 11.91
CA SER A 33 -1.37 17.14 12.24
C SER A 33 -1.47 18.67 12.12
N GLY A 34 -2.25 19.15 11.14
CA GLY A 34 -2.28 20.56 10.78
C GLY A 34 -2.67 21.47 11.94
N THR A 35 -1.75 22.31 12.43
CA THR A 35 -2.11 23.48 13.24
C THR A 35 -2.45 24.62 12.29
N LYS A 36 -3.75 24.91 12.12
CA LYS A 36 -4.17 26.12 11.38
C LYS A 36 -3.76 27.37 12.15
N ALA A 37 -3.23 28.36 11.44
CA ALA A 37 -3.01 29.69 12.00
C ALA A 37 -4.30 30.20 12.66
N ALA A 38 -4.17 30.75 13.87
CA ALA A 38 -5.30 31.28 14.61
C ALA A 38 -6.02 32.35 13.76
N LEU A 39 -7.33 32.18 13.58
CA LEU A 39 -8.18 33.17 12.93
C LEU A 39 -8.11 34.48 13.72
N ASP A 40 -7.57 35.51 13.07
CA ASP A 40 -7.52 36.85 13.64
C ASP A 40 -8.86 37.54 13.41
N MET A 41 -9.66 37.64 14.47
CA MET A 41 -11.03 38.18 14.43
C MET A 41 -11.07 39.67 14.09
N SER A 42 -9.94 40.38 14.18
CA SER A 42 -9.81 41.79 13.78
C SER A 42 -9.99 42.02 12.28
N LYS A 43 -9.77 40.97 11.46
CA LYS A 43 -9.88 41.02 9.99
C LYS A 43 -11.33 41.00 9.49
N TYR A 44 -12.31 40.73 10.36
CA TYR A 44 -13.72 40.63 10.01
C TYR A 44 -14.51 41.85 10.51
N THR A 45 -14.35 42.97 9.79
CA THR A 45 -14.95 44.27 10.13
C THR A 45 -16.46 44.35 9.85
N THR A 46 -17.01 43.49 9.00
CA THR A 46 -18.43 43.48 8.60
C THR A 46 -19.34 42.67 9.52
N LEU A 47 -18.79 41.97 10.51
CA LEU A 47 -19.57 41.17 11.46
C LEU A 47 -20.02 42.00 12.65
N SER A 48 -21.27 41.82 13.07
CA SER A 48 -21.78 42.34 14.34
C SER A 48 -21.05 41.68 15.52
N GLU A 49 -20.94 42.38 16.65
CA GLU A 49 -20.27 41.87 17.86
C GLU A 49 -20.87 40.54 18.35
N GLU A 50 -22.19 40.37 18.24
CA GLU A 50 -22.88 39.10 18.56
C GLU A 50 -22.46 37.94 17.65
N GLN A 51 -22.17 38.20 16.37
CA GLN A 51 -21.71 37.19 15.42
C GLN A 51 -20.25 36.81 15.67
N LYS A 52 -19.42 37.79 16.06
CA LYS A 52 -18.03 37.55 16.46
C LYS A 52 -17.96 36.68 17.71
N GLU A 53 -18.85 36.90 18.67
CA GLU A 53 -18.90 36.14 19.92
C GLU A 53 -19.37 34.70 19.71
N LYS A 54 -20.43 34.49 18.91
CA LYS A 54 -20.85 33.13 18.49
C LYS A 54 -19.73 32.40 17.74
N MET A 55 -19.00 33.08 16.86
CA MET A 55 -17.85 32.49 16.17
C MET A 55 -16.71 32.15 17.14
N ARG A 56 -16.42 32.98 18.14
CA ARG A 56 -15.42 32.68 19.17
C ARG A 56 -15.79 31.41 19.95
N GLN A 57 -17.05 31.26 20.35
CA GLN A 57 -17.51 30.06 21.05
C GLN A 57 -17.41 28.80 20.18
N VAL A 58 -17.74 28.90 18.89
CA VAL A 58 -17.57 27.78 17.94
C VAL A 58 -16.09 27.43 17.75
N LEU A 59 -15.22 28.43 17.67
CA LEU A 59 -13.78 28.25 17.55
C LEU A 59 -13.17 27.63 18.81
N GLU A 60 -13.64 28.00 20.00
CA GLU A 60 -13.20 27.39 21.26
C GLU A 60 -13.65 25.93 21.38
N LYS A 61 -14.91 25.62 21.05
CA LYS A 61 -15.38 24.22 21.01
C LYS A 61 -14.59 23.38 20.00
N LYS A 62 -14.30 23.95 18.83
CA LYS A 62 -13.46 23.31 17.82
C LYS A 62 -12.03 23.10 18.30
N ARG A 63 -11.43 24.10 18.95
CA ARG A 63 -10.10 23.99 19.56
C ARG A 63 -10.05 22.95 20.67
N ALA A 64 -11.08 22.85 21.50
CA ALA A 64 -11.17 21.83 22.54
C ALA A 64 -11.28 20.42 21.92
N ALA A 65 -12.07 20.26 20.85
CA ALA A 65 -12.17 19.00 20.11
C ALA A 65 -10.85 18.63 19.40
N GLU A 66 -10.18 19.59 18.76
CA GLU A 66 -8.87 19.40 18.14
C GLU A 66 -7.78 19.12 19.17
N ALA A 67 -7.79 19.78 20.34
CA ALA A 67 -6.86 19.52 21.44
C ALA A 67 -7.06 18.12 22.04
N ALA A 68 -8.31 17.66 22.16
CA ALA A 68 -8.60 16.29 22.58
C ALA A 68 -8.11 15.25 21.53
N LEU A 69 -8.23 15.57 20.24
CA LEU A 69 -7.71 14.75 19.15
C LEU A 69 -6.18 14.73 19.13
N MET A 70 -5.54 15.88 19.39
CA MET A 70 -4.09 16.05 19.49
C MET A 70 -3.50 15.31 20.70
N ALA A 71 -4.20 15.29 21.83
CA ALA A 71 -3.77 14.55 23.02
C ALA A 71 -3.68 13.03 22.78
N LEU A 72 -4.38 12.51 21.76
CA LEU A 72 -4.32 11.12 21.31
C LEU A 72 -3.21 10.86 20.27
N SER A 73 -2.55 11.90 19.73
CA SER A 73 -1.69 11.78 18.54
C SER A 73 -0.29 12.37 18.63
N VAL A 74 0.00 13.31 19.55
CA VAL A 74 1.30 14.02 19.59
C VAL A 74 2.34 13.17 20.33
N GLY A 75 3.02 12.32 19.56
CA GLY A 75 4.26 11.66 19.99
C GLY A 75 5.49 12.39 19.42
N PRO A 76 6.67 12.25 20.05
CA PRO A 76 7.91 12.87 19.58
C PRO A 76 8.24 12.43 18.14
N GLY A 77 8.54 13.40 17.25
CA GLY A 77 8.95 13.16 15.84
C GLY A 77 8.04 13.77 14.76
N GLU A 78 6.96 14.48 15.09
CA GLU A 78 6.13 15.18 14.09
C GLU A 78 6.88 16.35 13.42
N LEU A 79 6.84 16.40 12.09
CA LEU A 79 7.27 17.58 11.33
C LEU A 79 6.20 18.67 11.37
N LYS A 80 6.63 19.93 11.25
CA LYS A 80 5.71 21.05 11.04
C LYS A 80 5.01 20.91 9.69
N THR A 81 3.75 21.32 9.62
CA THR A 81 2.95 21.29 8.39
C THR A 81 3.62 22.05 7.26
N GLU A 82 4.17 23.23 7.55
CA GLU A 82 4.91 24.07 6.58
C GLU A 82 6.08 23.31 5.94
N THR A 83 6.86 22.59 6.75
CA THR A 83 7.99 21.78 6.27
C THR A 83 7.51 20.62 5.40
N VAL A 84 6.41 19.96 5.78
CA VAL A 84 5.81 18.89 4.97
C VAL A 84 5.31 19.45 3.64
N GLU A 85 4.61 20.58 3.66
CA GLU A 85 4.11 21.24 2.44
C GLU A 85 5.24 21.66 1.50
N GLU A 86 6.34 22.18 2.04
CA GLU A 86 7.54 22.52 1.26
C GLU A 86 8.15 21.28 0.59
N PHE A 87 8.31 20.17 1.33
CA PHE A 87 8.79 18.91 0.75
C PHE A 87 7.85 18.35 -0.32
N ILE A 88 6.54 18.40 -0.09
CA ILE A 88 5.54 17.98 -1.07
C ILE A 88 5.61 18.87 -2.31
N SER A 89 5.81 20.17 -2.14
CA SER A 89 5.92 21.13 -3.24
C SER A 89 7.12 20.84 -4.12
N ILE A 90 8.29 20.58 -3.52
CA ILE A 90 9.55 20.34 -4.22
C ILE A 90 9.62 18.95 -4.88
N SER A 91 9.04 17.92 -4.24
CA SER A 91 9.18 16.53 -4.69
C SER A 91 8.30 16.17 -5.89
N ASP A 92 8.78 15.25 -6.73
CA ASP A 92 8.02 14.67 -7.84
C ASP A 92 7.01 13.60 -7.38
N GLY A 93 6.78 13.46 -6.08
CA GLY A 93 5.90 12.47 -5.49
C GLY A 93 6.23 12.20 -4.03
N GLN A 94 5.33 11.51 -3.36
CA GLN A 94 5.45 11.12 -1.95
C GLN A 94 5.07 9.65 -1.77
N ILE A 95 5.76 8.99 -0.85
CA ILE A 95 5.40 7.67 -0.35
C ILE A 95 5.11 7.84 1.14
N VAL A 96 3.87 7.59 1.53
CA VAL A 96 3.43 7.68 2.93
C VAL A 96 3.50 6.29 3.54
N LEU A 97 4.37 6.15 4.53
CA LEU A 97 4.49 4.92 5.32
C LEU A 97 3.52 5.00 6.49
N GLU A 98 2.69 3.97 6.63
CA GLU A 98 1.88 3.79 7.83
C GLU A 98 2.73 3.17 8.93
N PRO A 99 2.42 3.48 10.21
CA PRO A 99 3.11 2.89 11.34
C PRO A 99 3.15 1.36 11.22
N PRO A 100 4.27 0.73 11.59
CA PRO A 100 4.42 -0.70 11.41
C PRO A 100 3.35 -1.46 12.18
N MET A 101 2.55 -2.25 11.46
CA MET A 101 1.81 -3.34 12.08
C MET A 101 2.87 -4.36 12.52
N ARG A 102 2.99 -4.61 13.83
CA ARG A 102 3.79 -5.75 14.30
C ARG A 102 3.17 -7.00 13.69
N LEU A 103 3.87 -7.67 12.78
CA LEU A 103 3.46 -9.01 12.37
C LEU A 103 3.38 -9.87 13.63
N ALA A 104 2.21 -10.45 13.89
CA ALA A 104 2.10 -11.48 14.89
C ALA A 104 3.03 -12.62 14.45
N ASN A 105 4.02 -12.95 15.27
CA ASN A 105 4.85 -14.13 15.01
C ASN A 105 3.92 -15.35 14.95
N PRO A 106 3.97 -16.17 13.88
CA PRO A 106 3.15 -17.37 13.77
C PRO A 106 3.51 -18.44 14.82
N SER A 107 4.57 -18.23 15.62
CA SER A 107 5.07 -19.17 16.62
C SER A 107 4.68 -18.88 18.08
N SER A 108 3.88 -17.85 18.38
CA SER A 108 3.54 -17.51 19.79
C SER A 108 2.10 -17.86 20.20
N SER A 109 1.58 -19.01 19.78
CA SER A 109 0.36 -19.59 20.33
C SER A 109 0.68 -20.59 21.44
N SER A 110 1.34 -20.14 22.51
CA SER A 110 1.22 -20.74 23.84
C SER A 110 1.96 -19.90 24.88
N SER A 111 1.38 -19.86 26.08
CA SER A 111 1.87 -19.28 27.34
C SER A 111 1.65 -17.78 27.58
N SER A 112 0.57 -17.52 28.32
CA SER A 112 0.41 -16.39 29.21
C SER A 112 1.41 -16.46 30.36
N SER A 113 2.26 -15.44 30.54
CA SER A 113 2.61 -14.87 31.85
C SER A 113 3.60 -13.71 31.71
N SER A 114 3.43 -12.77 32.63
CA SER A 114 4.13 -11.51 32.83
C SER A 114 5.64 -11.63 33.07
N SER A 115 6.44 -10.83 32.35
CA SER A 115 7.58 -10.10 32.92
C SER A 115 8.14 -9.08 31.92
N SER A 116 8.59 -7.96 32.46
CA SER A 116 9.24 -6.84 31.79
C SER A 116 10.69 -7.17 31.46
N SER A 117 10.99 -7.44 30.19
CA SER A 117 12.33 -7.35 29.62
C SER A 117 12.21 -7.26 28.10
N SER A 118 12.78 -6.21 27.51
CA SER A 118 13.18 -6.13 26.09
C SER A 118 12.43 -7.08 25.16
N ARG A 119 11.19 -6.72 24.80
CA ARG A 119 10.44 -7.43 23.76
C ARG A 119 11.27 -7.38 22.49
N GLU A 120 11.87 -8.51 22.12
CA GLU A 120 12.62 -8.66 20.87
C GLU A 120 11.78 -8.08 19.73
N ALA A 121 12.28 -6.97 19.19
CA ALA A 121 11.64 -6.26 18.11
C ALA A 121 11.73 -7.14 16.87
N GLY A 122 10.68 -7.92 16.62
CA GLY A 122 10.49 -8.60 15.34
C GLY A 122 10.63 -7.60 14.17
N PRO A 123 10.97 -8.07 12.96
CA PRO A 123 11.25 -7.21 11.83
C PRO A 123 10.10 -6.21 11.60
N VAL A 124 10.45 -4.93 11.59
CA VAL A 124 9.51 -3.83 11.39
C VAL A 124 9.08 -3.83 9.93
N ALA A 125 7.87 -4.32 9.64
CA ALA A 125 7.28 -4.21 8.31
C ALA A 125 6.54 -2.88 8.20
N PHE A 126 6.97 -2.04 7.27
CA PHE A 126 6.27 -0.81 6.93
C PHE A 126 5.18 -1.11 5.91
N SER A 127 3.97 -0.61 6.16
CA SER A 127 2.90 -0.60 5.17
C SER A 127 2.92 0.74 4.44
N ILE A 128 2.54 0.75 3.17
CA ILE A 128 2.46 1.97 2.37
C ILE A 128 1.00 2.32 2.17
N ASN A 129 0.63 3.57 2.44
CA ASN A 129 -0.73 4.04 2.19
C ASN A 129 -0.92 4.32 0.68
N PRO A 130 -1.73 3.53 -0.05
CA PRO A 130 -1.90 3.68 -1.51
C PRO A 130 -2.68 4.93 -1.92
N LYS A 131 -3.50 5.49 -1.00
CA LYS A 131 -4.31 6.68 -1.24
C LYS A 131 -3.49 7.96 -1.12
N LEU A 132 -2.69 8.08 -0.06
CA LEU A 132 -1.85 9.25 0.19
C LEU A 132 -0.55 9.24 -0.61
N SER A 133 -0.04 8.07 -1.00
CA SER A 133 1.19 7.98 -1.81
C SER A 133 0.91 8.34 -3.26
N ILE A 134 1.67 9.27 -3.83
CA ILE A 134 1.44 9.83 -5.18
C ILE A 134 2.76 9.95 -5.92
N THR A 135 2.73 9.78 -7.24
CA THR A 135 3.82 10.16 -8.16
C THR A 135 3.29 11.17 -9.17
N ARG A 136 4.02 12.26 -9.38
CA ARG A 136 3.75 13.29 -10.39
C ARG A 136 4.26 12.88 -11.78
N ILE A 137 5.21 11.95 -11.84
CA ILE A 137 5.78 11.41 -13.10
C ILE A 137 4.75 10.54 -13.84
N GLY A 138 3.83 9.92 -13.11
CA GLY A 138 2.73 9.13 -13.66
C GLY A 138 3.19 7.81 -14.29
N SER A 139 2.46 7.35 -15.32
CA SER A 139 2.68 6.02 -15.91
C SER A 139 3.99 5.87 -16.69
N ARG A 140 4.60 6.99 -17.08
CA ARG A 140 5.87 7.03 -17.85
C ARG A 140 7.04 6.39 -17.12
N ALA A 141 6.99 6.33 -15.79
CA ALA A 141 8.02 5.69 -14.97
C ALA A 141 7.94 4.16 -14.99
N TYR A 142 6.83 3.57 -15.47
CA TYR A 142 6.58 2.13 -15.44
C TYR A 142 7.10 1.39 -16.68
N SER A 143 7.23 0.07 -16.58
CA SER A 143 7.28 -0.76 -17.79
C SER A 143 5.87 -0.83 -18.37
N LYS A 144 5.75 -1.06 -19.68
CA LYS A 144 4.44 -1.22 -20.33
C LYS A 144 3.56 -2.28 -19.63
N ALA A 145 4.15 -3.38 -19.18
CA ALA A 145 3.43 -4.39 -18.39
C ALA A 145 2.89 -3.84 -17.06
N LEU A 146 3.66 -3.02 -16.34
CA LEU A 146 3.21 -2.43 -15.07
C LEU A 146 2.25 -1.27 -15.27
N GLU A 147 2.38 -0.53 -16.36
CA GLU A 147 1.45 0.54 -16.75
C GLU A 147 0.03 -0.01 -16.95
N GLN A 148 -0.11 -1.23 -17.48
CA GLN A 148 -1.39 -1.91 -17.63
C GLN A 148 -1.97 -2.40 -16.29
N LEU A 149 -1.14 -2.96 -15.40
CA LEU A 149 -1.61 -3.66 -14.21
C LEU A 149 -1.74 -2.77 -12.96
N ALA A 150 -0.81 -1.84 -12.76
CA ALA A 150 -0.72 -1.07 -11.51
C ALA A 150 -1.93 -0.15 -11.22
N PRO A 151 -2.58 0.51 -12.21
CA PRO A 151 -3.70 1.41 -11.93
C PRO A 151 -4.88 0.71 -11.28
N GLN A 152 -5.24 -0.50 -11.75
CA GLN A 152 -6.37 -1.25 -11.21
C GLN A 152 -6.12 -1.69 -9.76
N ILE A 153 -4.92 -2.20 -9.48
CA ILE A 153 -4.54 -2.61 -8.12
C ILE A 153 -4.60 -1.44 -7.14
N ARG A 154 -4.13 -0.25 -7.55
CA ARG A 154 -4.22 0.97 -6.74
C ARG A 154 -5.68 1.36 -6.49
N LEU A 155 -6.52 1.29 -7.52
CA LEU A 155 -7.94 1.61 -7.42
C LEU A 155 -8.66 0.66 -6.44
N ASP A 156 -8.42 -0.65 -6.55
CA ASP A 156 -9.04 -1.66 -5.69
C ASP A 156 -8.69 -1.43 -4.20
N LEU A 157 -7.44 -1.09 -3.91
CA LEU A 157 -7.01 -0.75 -2.55
C LEU A 157 -7.66 0.55 -2.04
N ALA A 158 -7.73 1.58 -2.88
CA ALA A 158 -8.37 2.85 -2.51
C ALA A 158 -9.88 2.69 -2.28
N GLN A 159 -10.57 1.91 -3.11
CA GLN A 159 -11.99 1.59 -2.96
C GLN A 159 -12.26 0.84 -1.65
N ALA A 160 -11.40 -0.09 -1.26
CA ALA A 160 -11.54 -0.79 0.02
C ALA A 160 -11.35 0.14 1.22
N GLU A 161 -10.41 1.08 1.17
CA GLU A 161 -10.27 2.11 2.21
C GLU A 161 -11.49 3.03 2.29
N ASP A 162 -12.05 3.42 1.15
CA ASP A 162 -13.23 4.28 1.11
C ASP A 162 -14.47 3.52 1.60
N ALA A 163 -14.65 2.27 1.17
CA ALA A 163 -15.71 1.40 1.68
C ALA A 163 -15.63 1.27 3.21
N ARG A 164 -14.44 1.05 3.79
CA ARG A 164 -14.25 0.99 5.25
C ARG A 164 -14.64 2.27 5.99
N LYS A 165 -14.46 3.43 5.36
CA LYS A 165 -14.78 4.74 5.96
C LYS A 165 -16.26 5.09 5.88
N PHE A 166 -16.93 4.68 4.81
CA PHE A 166 -18.33 5.04 4.54
C PHE A 166 -19.34 3.96 4.88
N ALA A 167 -18.89 2.73 5.13
CA ALA A 167 -19.79 1.66 5.52
C ALA A 167 -20.48 2.00 6.85
N ALA A 168 -21.82 2.02 6.82
CA ALA A 168 -22.63 2.25 8.01
C ALA A 168 -22.49 1.08 9.00
N ASN A 169 -22.34 -0.15 8.49
CA ASN A 169 -22.23 -1.38 9.25
C ASN A 169 -21.14 -2.29 8.65
N GLN A 170 -20.47 -3.06 9.49
CA GLN A 170 -19.39 -4.00 9.07
C GLN A 170 -19.90 -5.21 8.28
N ASP A 171 -21.20 -5.50 8.32
CA ASP A 171 -21.81 -6.65 7.67
C ASP A 171 -22.29 -6.39 6.24
N ASP A 172 -22.04 -5.20 5.70
CA ASP A 172 -22.41 -4.86 4.32
C ASP A 172 -21.71 -5.81 3.32
N PRO A 173 -22.47 -6.54 2.47
CA PRO A 173 -21.89 -7.46 1.50
C PRO A 173 -20.95 -6.75 0.49
N VAL A 174 -21.18 -5.48 0.21
CA VAL A 174 -20.33 -4.67 -0.67
C VAL A 174 -18.99 -4.39 0.00
N LEU A 175 -19.00 -3.97 1.27
CA LEU A 175 -17.79 -3.79 2.07
C LEU A 175 -16.97 -5.08 2.11
N ARG A 176 -17.61 -6.19 2.47
CA ARG A 176 -16.93 -7.50 2.58
C ARG A 176 -16.23 -7.89 1.29
N ARG A 177 -16.84 -7.66 0.12
CA ARG A 177 -16.20 -7.94 -1.19
C ARG A 177 -14.92 -7.12 -1.40
N TYR A 178 -14.98 -5.81 -1.18
CA TYR A 178 -13.81 -4.95 -1.32
C TYR A 178 -12.72 -5.29 -0.31
N GLU A 179 -13.09 -5.61 0.93
CA GLU A 179 -12.13 -5.99 1.96
C GLU A 179 -11.41 -7.28 1.66
N VAL A 180 -12.14 -8.33 1.26
CA VAL A 180 -11.55 -9.62 0.91
C VAL A 180 -10.56 -9.45 -0.24
N ARG A 181 -10.94 -8.70 -1.29
CA ARG A 181 -10.03 -8.41 -2.41
C ARG A 181 -8.81 -7.61 -1.97
N SER A 182 -8.99 -6.57 -1.16
CA SER A 182 -7.90 -5.76 -0.60
C SER A 182 -6.94 -6.58 0.25
N GLN A 183 -7.46 -7.51 1.07
CA GLN A 183 -6.64 -8.41 1.88
C GLN A 183 -5.78 -9.33 1.01
N ARG A 184 -6.33 -9.88 -0.09
CA ARG A 184 -5.56 -10.71 -1.03
C ARG A 184 -4.48 -9.91 -1.76
N ILE A 185 -4.81 -8.72 -2.25
CA ILE A 185 -3.84 -7.81 -2.89
C ILE A 185 -2.73 -7.47 -1.89
N THR A 186 -3.09 -7.11 -0.66
CA THR A 186 -2.12 -6.76 0.38
C THR A 186 -1.21 -7.93 0.70
N ALA A 187 -1.76 -9.14 0.88
CA ALA A 187 -0.99 -10.35 1.14
C ALA A 187 0.00 -10.65 0.00
N ALA A 188 -0.44 -10.55 -1.25
CA ALA A 188 0.41 -10.80 -2.41
C ALA A 188 1.53 -9.75 -2.60
N LEU A 189 1.32 -8.53 -2.10
CA LEU A 189 2.31 -7.45 -2.14
C LEU A 189 3.27 -7.45 -0.95
N GLN A 190 3.10 -8.37 0.01
CA GLN A 190 4.03 -8.50 1.13
C GLN A 190 5.41 -8.94 0.61
N GLN A 191 6.44 -8.27 1.09
CA GLN A 191 7.83 -8.54 0.71
C GLN A 191 8.68 -8.65 1.97
N GLN A 192 9.54 -9.65 2.00
CA GLN A 192 10.55 -9.76 3.04
C GLN A 192 11.62 -8.67 2.86
N PRO A 193 12.08 -8.03 3.94
CA PRO A 193 13.19 -7.07 3.86
C PRO A 193 14.42 -7.71 3.21
N GLY A 194 15.07 -7.00 2.29
CA GLY A 194 16.27 -7.49 1.59
C GLY A 194 16.01 -8.46 0.42
N HIS A 195 14.75 -8.82 0.14
CA HIS A 195 14.39 -9.70 -0.98
C HIS A 195 13.64 -8.94 -2.08
N PRO A 196 14.34 -8.24 -3.00
CA PRO A 196 13.69 -7.58 -4.12
C PRO A 196 13.13 -8.62 -5.10
N VAL A 197 11.84 -8.52 -5.40
CA VAL A 197 11.18 -9.35 -6.42
C VAL A 197 11.57 -8.85 -7.82
N PRO A 198 12.01 -9.73 -8.75
CA PRO A 198 12.35 -9.32 -10.11
C PRO A 198 11.09 -8.91 -10.89
N LEU A 199 11.30 -8.16 -11.99
CA LEU A 199 10.19 -7.54 -12.73
C LEU A 199 9.19 -8.57 -13.27
N GLN A 200 9.67 -9.65 -13.87
CA GLN A 200 8.83 -10.67 -14.47
C GLN A 200 7.94 -11.37 -13.44
N ASP A 201 8.49 -11.69 -12.26
CA ASP A 201 7.74 -12.33 -11.19
C ASP A 201 6.67 -11.38 -10.64
N LEU A 202 7.04 -10.10 -10.44
CA LEU A 202 6.08 -9.09 -10.00
C LEU A 202 4.93 -8.92 -11.00
N VAL A 203 5.23 -8.92 -12.31
CA VAL A 203 4.21 -8.81 -13.36
C VAL A 203 3.26 -10.00 -13.32
N VAL A 204 3.79 -11.23 -13.20
CA VAL A 204 2.97 -12.45 -13.08
C VAL A 204 2.08 -12.39 -11.84
N THR A 205 2.65 -12.02 -10.68
CA THR A 205 1.89 -11.89 -9.42
C THR A 205 0.74 -10.89 -9.56
N LEU A 206 1.01 -9.69 -10.09
CA LEU A 206 -0.02 -8.66 -10.25
C LEU A 206 -1.10 -9.09 -11.24
N PHE A 207 -0.71 -9.70 -12.36
CA PHE A 207 -1.65 -10.20 -13.35
C PHE A 207 -2.56 -11.30 -12.77
N ALA A 208 -2.00 -12.27 -12.04
CA ALA A 208 -2.78 -13.34 -11.44
C ALA A 208 -3.85 -12.83 -10.45
N ILE A 209 -3.53 -11.78 -9.67
CA ILE A 209 -4.50 -11.15 -8.76
C ILE A 209 -5.56 -10.39 -9.54
N GLN A 210 -5.16 -9.64 -10.58
CA GLN A 210 -6.07 -8.82 -11.36
C GLN A 210 -7.11 -9.67 -12.09
N GLU A 211 -6.69 -10.79 -12.69
CA GLU A 211 -7.55 -11.76 -13.37
C GLU A 211 -8.37 -12.64 -12.41
N GLY A 212 -8.23 -12.47 -11.09
CA GLY A 212 -8.99 -13.24 -10.10
C GLY A 212 -8.53 -14.70 -9.96
N LEU A 213 -7.33 -15.06 -10.44
CA LEU A 213 -6.79 -16.42 -10.33
C LEU A 213 -6.46 -16.85 -8.89
N ALA A 214 -6.54 -15.91 -7.94
CA ALA A 214 -6.37 -16.16 -6.51
C ALA A 214 -7.67 -15.94 -5.70
N ASP A 215 -8.82 -15.74 -6.35
CA ASP A 215 -10.06 -15.38 -5.65
C ASP A 215 -10.70 -16.53 -4.85
N SER A 216 -10.42 -17.78 -5.22
CA SER A 216 -10.81 -18.96 -4.44
C SER A 216 -9.85 -19.25 -3.27
N VAL A 217 -8.70 -18.58 -3.22
CA VAL A 217 -7.67 -18.82 -2.20
C VAL A 217 -7.89 -17.92 -0.98
N PRO A 218 -7.82 -18.46 0.26
CA PRO A 218 -7.82 -17.66 1.48
C PRO A 218 -6.64 -16.68 1.49
N ALA A 219 -6.84 -15.44 1.96
CA ALA A 219 -5.81 -14.39 1.90
C ALA A 219 -4.46 -14.77 2.54
N LYS A 220 -4.48 -15.66 3.56
CA LYS A 220 -3.27 -16.16 4.22
C LYS A 220 -2.41 -17.06 3.32
N ASP A 221 -3.04 -17.79 2.41
CA ASP A 221 -2.37 -18.78 1.55
C ASP A 221 -2.03 -18.20 0.17
N VAL A 222 -2.48 -16.99 -0.13
CA VAL A 222 -2.20 -16.30 -1.40
C VAL A 222 -0.69 -16.19 -1.68
N PRO A 223 0.19 -15.81 -0.73
CA PRO A 223 1.63 -15.72 -1.00
C PRO A 223 2.23 -17.07 -1.41
N ALA A 224 1.86 -18.16 -0.71
CA ALA A 224 2.34 -19.50 -1.02
C ALA A 224 1.84 -19.98 -2.38
N PHE A 225 0.57 -19.74 -2.69
CA PHE A 225 -0.03 -20.08 -3.99
C PHE A 225 0.65 -19.35 -5.16
N LEU A 226 0.96 -18.06 -4.99
CA LEU A 226 1.67 -17.29 -6.00
C LEU A 226 3.11 -17.78 -6.19
N GLU A 227 3.79 -18.14 -5.11
CA GLU A 227 5.15 -18.69 -5.18
C GLU A 227 5.17 -20.05 -5.88
N GLU A 228 4.17 -20.90 -5.64
CA GLU A 228 3.99 -22.19 -6.32
C GLU A 228 3.78 -21.98 -7.83
N GLY A 229 2.87 -21.08 -8.22
CA GLY A 229 2.67 -20.71 -9.63
C GLY A 229 3.93 -20.19 -10.31
N LEU A 230 4.71 -19.37 -9.61
CA LEU A 230 6.00 -18.89 -10.09
C LEU A 230 7.03 -20.02 -10.24
N LYS A 231 7.07 -20.99 -9.32
CA LYS A 231 7.95 -22.17 -9.42
C LYS A 231 7.59 -23.01 -10.64
N VAL A 232 6.31 -23.28 -10.86
CA VAL A 232 5.85 -24.02 -12.05
C VAL A 232 6.23 -23.27 -13.33
N LEU A 233 5.98 -21.97 -13.41
CA LEU A 233 6.37 -21.16 -14.57
C LEU A 233 7.87 -21.18 -14.83
N ARG A 234 8.71 -21.13 -13.79
CA ARG A 234 10.18 -21.21 -13.94
C ARG A 234 10.63 -22.57 -14.46
N ASN A 235 9.94 -23.64 -14.11
CA ASN A 235 10.31 -25.00 -14.51
C ASN A 235 9.78 -25.35 -15.90
N GLU A 236 8.51 -25.03 -16.19
CA GLU A 236 7.83 -25.44 -17.42
C GLU A 236 7.95 -24.40 -18.54
N GLN A 237 7.97 -23.10 -18.20
CA GLN A 237 7.94 -22.00 -19.18
C GLN A 237 8.97 -20.90 -18.86
N PRO A 238 10.27 -21.21 -18.68
CA PRO A 238 11.29 -20.20 -18.37
C PRO A 238 11.41 -19.14 -19.46
N GLU A 239 11.17 -19.50 -20.73
CA GLU A 239 11.20 -18.56 -21.86
C GLU A 239 10.14 -17.47 -21.73
N LEU A 240 8.96 -17.78 -21.19
CA LEU A 240 7.90 -16.80 -20.97
C LEU A 240 8.35 -15.71 -20.00
N LEU A 241 9.00 -16.11 -18.90
CA LEU A 241 9.54 -15.18 -17.90
C LEU A 241 10.70 -14.33 -18.48
N ALA A 242 11.56 -14.94 -19.29
CA ALA A 242 12.64 -14.24 -19.98
C ALA A 242 12.10 -13.21 -20.99
N ASP A 243 11.02 -13.55 -21.71
CA ASP A 243 10.34 -12.65 -22.63
C ASP A 243 9.74 -11.45 -21.93
N ILE A 244 9.06 -11.63 -20.79
CA ILE A 244 8.54 -10.52 -19.98
C ILE A 244 9.68 -9.63 -19.49
N ALA A 245 10.77 -10.22 -19.00
CA ALA A 245 11.92 -9.46 -18.49
C ALA A 245 12.57 -8.60 -19.58
N ARG A 246 12.72 -9.15 -20.78
CA ARG A 246 13.35 -8.48 -21.93
C ARG A 246 12.43 -7.43 -22.57
N SER A 247 11.21 -7.83 -22.92
CA SER A 247 10.25 -6.96 -23.62
C SER A 247 9.62 -5.91 -22.71
N LYS A 248 9.61 -6.16 -21.39
CA LYS A 248 8.92 -5.36 -20.37
C LYS A 248 7.42 -5.18 -20.67
N GLN A 249 6.85 -6.09 -21.44
CA GLN A 249 5.47 -6.08 -21.93
C GLN A 249 4.78 -7.38 -21.57
N LEU A 250 3.49 -7.29 -21.33
CA LEU A 250 2.63 -8.46 -21.21
C LEU A 250 2.04 -8.71 -22.60
N THR A 251 2.37 -9.85 -23.20
CA THR A 251 1.84 -10.26 -24.51
C THR A 251 0.70 -11.24 -24.32
N ALA A 252 -0.20 -11.35 -25.29
CA ALA A 252 -1.28 -12.33 -25.25
C ALA A 252 -0.78 -13.79 -25.08
N LYS A 253 0.43 -14.10 -25.59
CA LYS A 253 1.08 -15.40 -25.35
C LYS A 253 1.43 -15.57 -23.87
N SER A 254 2.03 -14.55 -23.26
CA SER A 254 2.39 -14.53 -21.84
C SER A 254 1.16 -14.65 -20.95
N GLU A 255 0.10 -13.90 -21.23
CA GLU A 255 -1.17 -13.94 -20.48
C GLU A 255 -1.76 -15.35 -20.47
N ARG A 256 -1.90 -15.96 -21.65
CA ARG A 256 -2.43 -17.32 -21.78
C ARG A 256 -1.58 -18.35 -21.03
N GLY A 257 -0.26 -18.24 -21.09
CA GLY A 257 0.65 -19.12 -20.36
C GLY A 257 0.46 -19.01 -18.85
N ILE A 258 0.35 -17.78 -18.33
CA ILE A 258 0.10 -17.54 -16.90
C ILE A 258 -1.26 -18.11 -16.49
N VAL A 259 -2.33 -17.82 -17.23
CA VAL A 259 -3.68 -18.34 -16.93
C VAL A 259 -3.69 -19.88 -16.95
N ALA A 260 -3.03 -20.50 -17.92
CA ALA A 260 -2.97 -21.95 -18.02
C ALA A 260 -2.33 -22.59 -16.78
N VAL A 261 -1.19 -22.06 -16.33
CA VAL A 261 -0.49 -22.60 -15.14
C VAL A 261 -1.31 -22.41 -13.88
N PHE A 262 -1.79 -21.20 -13.62
CA PHE A 262 -2.54 -20.91 -12.39
C PHE A 262 -3.89 -21.64 -12.33
N SER A 263 -4.59 -21.78 -13.47
CA SER A 263 -5.83 -22.56 -13.52
C SER A 263 -5.59 -24.06 -13.33
N ALA A 264 -4.47 -24.60 -13.82
CA ALA A 264 -4.09 -25.99 -13.56
C ALA A 264 -3.79 -26.21 -12.07
N LEU A 265 -3.07 -25.28 -11.42
CA LEU A 265 -2.79 -25.33 -9.99
C LEU A 265 -4.06 -25.25 -9.14
N LEU A 266 -5.02 -24.40 -9.49
CA LEU A 266 -6.31 -24.34 -8.80
C LEU A 266 -7.04 -25.68 -8.87
N LYS A 267 -7.12 -26.31 -10.05
CA LYS A 267 -7.75 -27.63 -10.22
C LYS A 267 -7.06 -28.70 -9.37
N GLN A 268 -5.74 -28.68 -9.29
CA GLN A 268 -4.98 -29.61 -8.45
C GLN A 268 -5.34 -29.42 -6.96
N ARG A 269 -5.44 -28.18 -6.48
CA ARG A 269 -5.82 -27.90 -5.09
C ARG A 269 -7.26 -28.29 -4.79
N GLU A 270 -8.20 -28.05 -5.69
CA GLU A 270 -9.60 -28.49 -5.56
C GLU A 270 -9.70 -30.01 -5.44
N SER A 271 -8.98 -30.75 -6.30
CA SER A 271 -8.94 -32.20 -6.23
C SER A 271 -8.27 -32.73 -4.95
N ALA A 272 -7.32 -32.00 -4.37
CA ALA A 272 -6.68 -32.37 -3.10
C ALA A 272 -7.58 -32.08 -1.90
N SER A 273 -8.38 -31.02 -1.93
CA SER A 273 -9.33 -30.72 -0.85
C SER A 273 -10.47 -31.74 -0.78
N ASP A 274 -10.98 -32.20 -1.92
CA ASP A 274 -12.08 -33.19 -2.00
C ASP A 274 -11.67 -34.59 -1.51
N VAL A 275 -10.38 -34.91 -1.49
CA VAL A 275 -9.85 -36.18 -0.97
C VAL A 275 -9.60 -36.13 0.54
N SER A 276 -9.55 -34.92 1.14
CA SER A 276 -9.28 -34.72 2.57
C SER A 276 -10.53 -34.48 3.43
N ALA A 277 -11.69 -34.26 2.79
CA ALA A 277 -13.00 -34.06 3.42
C ALA A 277 -13.80 -35.36 3.45
#